data_AF-A0A5C0AYV6-F1
#
_entry.id   AF-A0A5C0AYV6-F1
#
_cell.length_a   1.000
_cell.length_b   1.000
_cell.length_c   1.000
_cell.angle_alpha   90.00
_cell.angle_beta   90.00
_cell.angle_gamma   90.00
#
_symmetry.space_group_name_H-M   'P 1'
#
loop_
_entity.id
_entity.type
_entity.pdbx_description
1 polymer ?
#
loop_
_entity_poly.entity_id
_entity_poly.type
_entity_poly.pdbx_seq_one_letter_code
_entity_poly.pdbx_strand_id
1 'polypeptide(L)'
;MKLRAVAMLCASLATPSAFAMSCISDINQFDFIKTSPQQFYYGTEEKVRNIYDKWATEVKDPARFDRTTIFLAKGDLQHLFTAYCKDEKCTGMDFMKGLQNCSANGPPSQDPICRPVAVVYNKKAYCLLAPGLDNYSSQKPYREFVPFSKPGQ
;
A
#
# COMPACT_ATOMS: atom_id res chain seq x y z
N MET A 1 58.57 -26.71 18.23
CA MET A 1 57.15 -27.09 18.11
C MET A 1 56.34 -25.85 17.74
N LYS A 2 55.69 -25.82 16.57
CA LYS A 2 54.89 -24.68 16.08
C LYS A 2 53.45 -24.83 16.58
N LEU A 3 52.99 -23.91 17.44
CA LEU A 3 51.56 -23.76 17.76
C LEU A 3 50.84 -23.21 16.52
N ARG A 4 49.85 -23.94 16.01
CA ARG A 4 48.92 -23.44 14.99
C ARG A 4 47.66 -22.94 15.69
N ALA A 5 47.45 -21.63 15.68
CA ALA A 5 46.18 -21.03 16.07
C ALA A 5 45.15 -21.28 14.95
N VAL A 6 44.03 -21.89 15.30
CA VAL A 6 42.88 -22.10 14.41
C VAL A 6 42.01 -20.86 14.51
N ALA A 7 41.98 -20.04 13.45
CA ALA A 7 41.07 -18.91 13.33
C ALA A 7 39.68 -19.43 12.98
N MET A 8 38.75 -19.32 13.94
CA MET A 8 37.35 -19.67 13.79
C MET A 8 36.65 -18.51 13.04
N LEU A 9 36.35 -18.70 11.75
CA LEU A 9 35.55 -17.75 10.97
C LEU A 9 34.10 -17.78 11.49
N CYS A 10 33.69 -16.75 12.22
CA CYS A 10 32.28 -16.49 12.50
C CYS A 10 31.58 -16.14 11.19
N ALA A 11 30.84 -17.09 10.63
CA ALA A 11 29.84 -16.83 9.61
C ALA A 11 28.69 -16.05 10.25
N SER A 12 28.72 -14.73 10.14
CA SER A 12 27.58 -13.86 10.43
C SER A 12 26.48 -14.17 9.41
N LEU A 13 25.55 -15.04 9.80
CA LEU A 13 24.25 -15.19 9.14
C LEU A 13 23.57 -13.81 9.17
N ALA A 14 23.61 -13.10 8.04
CA ALA A 14 22.80 -11.92 7.82
C ALA A 14 21.34 -12.36 7.87
N THR A 15 20.70 -12.17 9.02
CA THR A 15 19.25 -12.29 9.14
C THR A 15 18.63 -11.29 8.17
N PRO A 16 17.76 -11.71 7.23
CA PRO A 16 17.06 -10.77 6.38
C PRO A 16 16.22 -9.87 7.28
N SER A 17 16.56 -8.57 7.33
CA SER A 17 15.72 -7.58 7.97
C SER A 17 14.35 -7.65 7.31
N ALA A 18 13.34 -8.09 8.06
CA ALA A 18 11.96 -7.98 7.63
C ALA A 18 11.67 -6.48 7.46
N PHE A 19 11.60 -6.02 6.21
CA PHE A 19 11.20 -4.66 5.90
C PHE A 19 9.76 -4.48 6.36
N ALA A 20 9.57 -3.81 7.49
CA ALA A 20 8.26 -3.36 7.93
C ALA A 20 7.83 -2.24 6.99
N MET A 21 6.86 -2.52 6.12
CA MET A 21 6.32 -1.52 5.22
C MET A 21 5.66 -0.41 6.04
N SER A 22 6.07 0.83 5.79
CA SER A 22 5.39 2.02 6.30
C SER A 22 4.62 2.68 5.17
N CYS A 23 3.55 3.40 5.52
CA CYS A 23 2.69 4.00 4.52
C CYS A 23 2.03 5.27 5.05
N ILE A 24 2.05 6.32 4.23
CA ILE A 24 1.46 7.62 4.53
C ILE A 24 -0.05 7.49 4.31
N SER A 25 -0.86 7.65 5.36
CA SER A 25 -2.34 7.59 5.31
C SER A 25 -3.02 8.95 5.36
N ASP A 26 -2.33 9.96 5.90
CA ASP A 26 -2.85 11.33 6.00
C ASP A 26 -2.91 11.97 4.61
N ILE A 27 -4.13 12.25 4.17
CA ILE A 27 -4.43 12.85 2.87
C ILE A 27 -3.70 14.19 2.65
N ASN A 28 -3.40 14.93 3.70
CA ASN A 28 -2.70 16.21 3.63
C ASN A 28 -1.21 16.06 3.34
N GLN A 29 -0.67 14.85 3.51
CA GLN A 29 0.72 14.52 3.22
C GLN A 29 0.90 13.87 1.84
N PHE A 30 -0.17 13.74 1.06
CA PHE A 30 -0.11 13.15 -0.28
C PHE A 30 0.51 14.13 -1.29
N ASP A 31 1.80 13.94 -1.58
CA ASP A 31 2.56 14.77 -2.52
C ASP A 31 2.70 14.13 -3.93
N PHE A 32 2.15 12.93 -4.13
CA PHE A 32 2.21 12.17 -5.38
C PHE A 32 1.25 12.68 -6.47
N ILE A 33 0.30 13.56 -6.14
CA ILE A 33 -0.77 14.00 -7.04
C ILE A 33 -0.73 15.51 -7.27
N LYS A 34 -0.98 15.94 -8.52
CA LYS A 34 -1.02 17.37 -8.93
C LYS A 34 -2.36 18.04 -8.62
N THR A 35 -3.42 17.24 -8.46
CA THR A 35 -4.79 17.67 -8.16
C THR A 35 -5.12 17.43 -6.69
N SER A 36 -6.36 17.71 -6.27
CA SER A 36 -6.80 17.41 -4.89
C SER A 36 -6.59 15.92 -4.57
N PRO A 37 -5.86 15.57 -3.50
CA PRO A 37 -5.74 14.20 -3.04
C PRO A 37 -7.11 13.68 -2.59
N GLN A 38 -7.29 12.36 -2.64
CA GLN A 38 -8.51 11.68 -2.23
C GLN A 38 -8.18 10.41 -1.44
N GLN A 39 -9.03 10.13 -0.46
CA GLN A 39 -9.09 8.88 0.27
C GLN A 39 -10.35 8.14 -0.14
N PHE A 40 -10.29 6.81 -0.19
CA PHE A 40 -11.34 5.93 -0.68
C PHE A 40 -11.81 5.03 0.45
N TYR A 41 -13.13 4.92 0.63
CA TYR A 41 -13.70 4.17 1.74
C TYR A 41 -14.22 2.78 1.31
N TYR A 42 -13.96 1.76 2.13
CA TYR A 42 -14.38 0.38 1.85
C TYR A 42 -14.46 -0.48 3.10
N GLY A 43 -15.57 -1.21 3.24
CA GLY A 43 -15.70 -2.32 4.20
C GLY A 43 -15.38 -1.97 5.66
N THR A 44 -14.93 -2.98 6.41
CA THR A 44 -14.52 -2.87 7.81
C THR A 44 -13.03 -2.56 7.95
N GLU A 45 -12.61 -2.11 9.13
CA GLU A 45 -11.19 -1.92 9.44
C GLU A 45 -10.35 -3.18 9.20
N GLU A 46 -10.83 -4.34 9.67
CA GLU A 46 -10.20 -5.63 9.46
C GLU A 46 -10.01 -5.93 7.97
N LYS A 47 -11.05 -5.68 7.16
CA LYS A 47 -10.98 -5.91 5.71
C LYS A 47 -9.92 -5.03 5.06
N VAL A 48 -9.84 -3.75 5.45
CA VAL A 48 -8.84 -2.81 4.93
C VAL A 48 -7.43 -3.17 5.41
N ARG A 49 -7.24 -3.64 6.66
CA ARG A 49 -5.93 -4.14 7.12
C ARG A 49 -5.46 -5.36 6.34
N ASN A 50 -6.32 -6.36 6.17
CA ASN A 50 -6.01 -7.57 5.39
C ASN A 50 -5.62 -7.23 3.94
N ILE A 51 -6.28 -6.22 3.38
CA ILE A 51 -5.97 -5.63 2.08
C ILE A 51 -4.53 -5.09 2.02
N TYR A 52 -4.14 -4.30 3.01
CA TYR A 52 -2.80 -3.72 3.08
C TYR A 52 -1.72 -4.74 3.39
N ASP A 53 -2.00 -5.77 4.19
CA ASP A 53 -1.05 -6.87 4.46
C ASP A 53 -0.75 -7.67 3.19
N LYS A 54 -1.78 -7.99 2.39
CA LYS A 54 -1.61 -8.61 1.06
C LYS A 54 -0.80 -7.70 0.13
N TRP A 55 -1.19 -6.43 0.04
CA TRP A 55 -0.50 -5.46 -0.81
C TRP A 55 0.98 -5.31 -0.42
N ALA A 56 1.28 -5.24 0.87
CA ALA A 56 2.65 -5.14 1.37
C ALA A 56 3.49 -6.39 1.04
N THR A 57 2.88 -7.57 1.07
CA THR A 57 3.52 -8.84 0.69
C THR A 57 3.91 -8.87 -0.79
N GLU A 58 3.08 -8.29 -1.67
CA GLU A 58 3.34 -8.21 -3.10
C GLU A 58 4.38 -7.14 -3.45
N VAL A 59 4.25 -5.95 -2.85
CA VAL A 59 5.13 -4.81 -3.12
C VAL A 59 6.52 -5.03 -2.52
N LYS A 60 6.59 -5.55 -1.29
CA LYS A 60 7.78 -5.77 -0.44
C LYS A 60 8.58 -4.51 -0.11
N ASP A 61 9.10 -3.84 -1.13
CA ASP A 61 9.91 -2.64 -1.01
C ASP A 61 9.44 -1.58 -2.02
N PRO A 62 8.87 -0.45 -1.57
CA PRO A 62 8.49 0.65 -2.45
C PRO A 62 9.66 1.24 -3.26
N ALA A 63 10.92 1.07 -2.81
CA ALA A 63 12.08 1.62 -3.49
C ALA A 63 12.40 0.97 -4.84
N ARG A 64 11.82 -0.20 -5.14
CA ARG A 64 12.00 -0.90 -6.44
C ARG A 64 11.21 -0.29 -7.61
N PHE A 65 10.33 0.67 -7.33
CA PHE A 65 9.46 1.27 -8.35
C PHE A 65 10.05 2.59 -8.84
N ASP A 66 10.58 2.57 -10.07
CA ASP A 66 11.19 3.75 -10.70
C ASP A 66 10.17 4.75 -11.26
N ARG A 67 8.90 4.37 -11.28
CA ARG A 67 7.79 5.19 -11.78
C ARG A 67 6.66 5.21 -10.77
N THR A 68 5.95 6.34 -10.75
CA THR A 68 4.79 6.50 -9.89
C THR A 68 3.70 5.51 -10.27
N THR A 69 3.45 4.58 -9.36
CA THR A 69 2.65 3.39 -9.61
C THR A 69 1.42 3.42 -8.73
N ILE A 70 0.25 3.35 -9.36
CA ILE A 70 -1.04 3.26 -8.69
C ILE A 70 -1.39 1.77 -8.58
N PHE A 71 -1.67 1.31 -7.37
CA PHE A 71 -2.18 -0.02 -7.09
C PHE A 71 -3.68 0.07 -6.93
N LEU A 72 -4.37 -0.70 -7.76
CA LEU A 72 -5.80 -0.80 -7.83
C LEU A 72 -6.20 -2.24 -7.58
N ALA A 73 -7.39 -2.50 -7.06
CA ALA A 73 -7.91 -3.86 -7.05
C ALA A 73 -9.44 -3.91 -6.96
N LYS A 74 -9.98 -5.09 -7.32
CA LYS A 74 -11.40 -5.43 -7.26
C LYS A 74 -11.67 -6.30 -6.03
N GLY A 75 -12.87 -6.18 -5.46
CA GLY A 75 -13.34 -7.01 -4.35
C GLY A 75 -12.37 -7.13 -3.17
N ASP A 76 -11.94 -8.35 -2.86
CA ASP A 76 -11.09 -8.71 -1.72
C ASP A 76 -9.59 -8.58 -1.98
N LEU A 77 -9.24 -7.94 -3.10
CA LEU A 77 -7.88 -7.72 -3.59
C LEU A 77 -7.06 -8.99 -3.72
N GLN A 78 -7.67 -10.09 -4.18
CA GLN A 78 -6.89 -11.26 -4.62
C GLN A 78 -5.94 -10.95 -5.78
N HIS A 79 -6.21 -9.87 -6.52
CA HIS A 79 -5.40 -9.47 -7.66
C HIS A 79 -5.20 -7.96 -7.68
N LEU A 80 -3.95 -7.53 -7.48
CA LEU A 80 -3.56 -6.16 -7.72
C LEU A 80 -3.42 -5.89 -9.21
N PHE A 81 -4.05 -4.80 -9.63
CA PHE A 81 -3.87 -4.19 -10.93
C PHE A 81 -2.95 -2.98 -10.76
N THR A 82 -1.95 -2.84 -11.62
CA THR A 82 -1.07 -1.67 -11.60
C THR A 82 -1.42 -0.73 -12.74
N ALA A 83 -1.46 0.56 -12.44
CA ALA A 83 -1.51 1.62 -13.40
C ALA A 83 -0.34 2.58 -13.15
N TYR A 84 0.03 3.37 -14.15
CA TYR A 84 1.17 4.26 -14.06
C TYR A 84 0.74 5.68 -14.35
N CYS A 85 1.30 6.61 -13.60
CA CYS A 85 1.11 8.03 -13.88
C CYS A 85 1.95 8.42 -15.10
N LYS A 86 1.38 9.25 -15.98
CA LYS A 86 2.06 9.65 -17.22
C LYS A 86 3.35 10.42 -16.94
N ASP A 87 3.31 11.28 -15.94
CA ASP A 87 4.43 12.08 -15.46
C ASP A 87 4.89 11.58 -14.07
N GLU A 88 5.89 12.26 -13.48
CA GLU A 88 6.36 12.00 -12.11
C GLU A 88 5.23 12.04 -11.07
N LYS A 89 4.31 13.00 -11.17
CA LYS A 89 3.13 13.06 -10.30
C LYS A 89 1.87 12.69 -11.06
N CYS A 90 0.97 12.01 -10.37
CA CYS A 90 -0.33 11.62 -10.89
C CYS A 90 -1.26 12.82 -11.07
N THR A 91 -2.21 12.65 -11.97
CA THR A 91 -3.36 13.52 -12.16
C THR A 91 -4.63 12.72 -11.90
N GLY A 92 -5.76 13.40 -11.69
CA GLY A 92 -7.06 12.72 -11.65
C GLY A 92 -7.35 11.87 -12.90
N MET A 93 -6.84 12.28 -14.08
CA MET A 93 -6.98 11.51 -15.32
C MET A 93 -6.21 10.18 -15.29
N ASP A 94 -5.03 10.13 -14.64
CA ASP A 94 -4.26 8.89 -14.51
C ASP A 94 -5.03 7.87 -13.65
N PHE A 95 -5.65 8.33 -12.56
CA PHE A 95 -6.53 7.51 -11.73
C PHE A 95 -7.76 7.02 -12.50
N MET A 96 -8.46 7.89 -13.22
CA MET A 96 -9.64 7.49 -13.99
C MET A 96 -9.30 6.45 -15.06
N LYS A 97 -8.20 6.63 -15.80
CA LYS A 97 -7.73 5.65 -16.78
C LYS A 97 -7.37 4.32 -16.12
N GLY A 98 -6.65 4.36 -15.00
CA GLY A 98 -6.32 3.17 -14.22
C GLY A 98 -7.57 2.41 -13.77
N LEU A 99 -8.54 3.12 -13.20
CA LEU A 99 -9.81 2.55 -12.74
C LEU A 99 -10.63 1.93 -13.87
N GLN A 100 -10.76 2.63 -15.01
CA GLN A 100 -11.45 2.11 -16.19
C GLN A 100 -10.78 0.84 -16.72
N ASN A 101 -9.45 0.85 -16.81
CA ASN A 101 -8.68 -0.29 -17.29
C ASN A 101 -8.79 -1.49 -16.34
N CYS A 102 -8.66 -1.25 -15.04
CA CYS A 102 -8.85 -2.29 -14.04
C CYS A 102 -10.28 -2.86 -14.09
N SER A 103 -11.31 -2.02 -14.22
CA SER A 103 -12.70 -2.47 -14.33
C SER A 103 -12.91 -3.34 -15.57
N ALA A 104 -12.34 -2.97 -16.72
CA ALA A 104 -12.49 -3.71 -17.98
C ALA A 104 -11.63 -5.00 -18.04
N ASN A 105 -10.38 -4.94 -17.59
CA ASN A 105 -9.36 -5.97 -17.84
C ASN A 105 -8.85 -6.67 -16.57
N GLY A 106 -9.19 -6.17 -15.40
CA GLY A 106 -8.89 -6.84 -14.14
C GLY A 106 -9.71 -8.13 -13.99
N PRO A 107 -9.20 -9.12 -13.24
CA PRO A 107 -9.82 -10.44 -13.15
C PRO A 107 -11.25 -10.39 -12.64
N PRO A 108 -12.07 -11.40 -12.97
CA PRO A 108 -13.44 -11.51 -12.47
C PRO A 108 -13.44 -11.47 -10.94
N SER A 109 -14.38 -10.72 -10.36
CA SER A 109 -14.59 -10.64 -8.93
C SER A 109 -16.08 -10.50 -8.65
N GLN A 110 -16.52 -10.95 -7.47
CA GLN A 110 -17.90 -10.76 -7.01
C GLN A 110 -18.25 -9.27 -6.82
N ASP A 111 -17.25 -8.44 -6.52
CA ASP A 111 -17.37 -6.98 -6.53
C ASP A 111 -16.55 -6.43 -7.71
N PRO A 112 -17.22 -6.08 -8.82
CA PRO A 112 -16.54 -5.67 -10.04
C PRO A 112 -15.94 -4.25 -9.94
N ILE A 113 -16.24 -3.51 -8.86
CA ILE A 113 -15.80 -2.13 -8.69
C ILE A 113 -14.30 -2.15 -8.37
N CYS A 114 -13.52 -1.56 -9.26
CA CYS A 114 -12.10 -1.35 -8.99
C CYS A 114 -11.90 -0.11 -8.11
N ARG A 115 -10.98 -0.21 -7.14
CA ARG A 115 -10.71 0.83 -6.15
C ARG A 115 -9.20 1.10 -6.05
N PRO A 116 -8.78 2.35 -5.81
CA PRO A 116 -7.39 2.62 -5.47
C PRO A 116 -7.08 2.11 -4.07
N VAL A 117 -5.99 1.36 -3.97
CA VAL A 117 -5.48 0.77 -2.74
C VAL A 117 -4.34 1.63 -2.21
N ALA A 118 -3.32 1.83 -3.04
CA ALA A 118 -2.11 2.53 -2.67
C ALA A 118 -1.45 3.20 -3.88
N VAL A 119 -0.53 4.11 -3.62
CA VAL A 119 0.40 4.65 -4.61
C VAL A 119 1.81 4.48 -4.10
N VAL A 120 2.74 4.11 -4.98
CA VAL A 120 4.17 4.27 -4.73
C VAL A 120 4.68 5.46 -5.54
N TYR A 121 5.27 6.42 -4.85
CA TYR A 121 5.83 7.65 -5.40
C TYR A 121 7.12 7.98 -4.68
N ASN A 122 8.18 8.28 -5.45
CA ASN A 122 9.50 8.64 -4.90
C ASN A 122 9.96 7.71 -3.75
N LYS A 123 9.85 6.39 -3.99
CA LYS A 123 10.22 5.32 -3.03
C LYS A 123 9.42 5.31 -1.72
N LYS A 124 8.31 6.05 -1.65
CA LYS A 124 7.38 6.07 -0.52
C LYS A 124 6.05 5.43 -0.91
N ALA A 125 5.40 4.84 0.07
CA ALA A 125 4.06 4.28 -0.05
C ALA A 125 3.01 5.24 0.53
N TYR A 126 1.89 5.37 -0.19
CA TYR A 126 0.73 6.17 0.20
C TYR A 126 -0.51 5.28 0.20
N CYS A 127 -1.27 5.31 1.28
CA CYS A 127 -2.36 4.40 1.57
C CYS A 127 -3.68 5.11 1.34
N LEU A 128 -4.33 4.78 0.23
CA LEU A 128 -5.47 5.52 -0.28
C LEU A 128 -6.80 4.96 0.25
N LEU A 129 -6.83 3.71 0.70
CA LEU A 129 -8.01 3.04 1.23
C LEU A 129 -8.16 3.22 2.75
N ALA A 130 -9.38 3.53 3.19
CA ALA A 130 -9.82 3.61 4.58
C ALA A 130 -11.09 2.78 4.82
N PRO A 131 -11.38 2.36 6.06
CA PRO A 131 -12.62 1.67 6.39
C PRO A 131 -13.85 2.56 6.17
N GLY A 132 -14.98 1.94 5.80
CA GLY A 132 -16.26 2.62 5.64
C GLY A 132 -16.73 3.37 6.88
N LEU A 133 -17.43 4.48 6.65
CA LEU A 133 -17.83 5.41 7.72
C LEU A 133 -18.86 4.84 8.70
N ASP A 134 -19.49 3.73 8.37
CA ASP A 134 -20.55 3.07 9.18
C ASP A 134 -20.04 2.62 10.56
N ASN A 135 -18.71 2.62 10.78
CA ASN A 135 -18.07 2.34 12.07
C ASN A 135 -17.89 3.59 12.96
N TYR A 136 -18.17 4.80 12.44
CA TYR A 136 -18.12 6.04 13.22
C TYR A 136 -19.50 6.31 13.82
N SER A 137 -19.72 5.84 15.04
CA SER A 137 -20.86 6.31 15.83
C SER A 137 -20.56 7.68 16.42
N SER A 138 -21.59 8.49 16.64
CA SER A 138 -21.51 9.77 17.36
C SER A 138 -20.98 9.64 18.80
N GLN A 139 -20.78 8.42 19.29
CA GLN A 139 -20.27 8.10 20.63
C GLN A 139 -18.77 7.75 20.64
N LYS A 140 -18.09 7.69 19.48
CA LYS A 140 -16.65 7.42 19.42
C LYS A 140 -15.93 8.56 18.68
N PRO A 141 -14.85 9.13 19.23
CA PRO A 141 -14.06 10.13 18.52
C PRO A 141 -13.51 9.54 17.22
N TYR A 142 -13.49 10.35 16.15
CA TYR A 142 -12.86 9.97 14.90
C TYR A 142 -11.39 9.59 15.19
N ARG A 143 -11.01 8.37 14.83
CA ARG A 143 -9.61 7.95 14.78
C ARG A 143 -9.21 7.82 13.32
N GLU A 144 -8.07 8.41 12.98
CA GLU A 144 -7.43 8.18 11.69
C GLU A 144 -7.06 6.70 11.59
N PHE A 145 -7.37 6.10 10.45
CA PHE A 145 -6.97 4.74 10.17
C PHE A 145 -5.53 4.69 9.64
N VAL A 146 -4.65 4.02 10.39
CA VAL A 146 -3.27 3.79 9.97
C VAL A 146 -3.04 2.28 9.74
N PRO A 147 -2.81 1.85 8.49
CA PRO A 147 -2.82 0.43 8.10
C PRO A 147 -1.82 -0.46 8.82
N PHE A 148 -0.62 0.06 9.07
CA PHE A 148 0.53 -0.69 9.61
C PHE A 148 0.83 -0.37 11.08
N SER A 149 -0.04 0.41 11.75
CA SER A 149 0.05 0.63 13.18
C SER A 149 -0.53 -0.55 13.95
N LYS A 150 0.14 -0.96 15.04
CA LYS A 150 -0.42 -1.95 15.97
C LYS A 150 -1.74 -1.40 16.54
N PRO A 151 -2.82 -2.21 16.62
CA PRO A 151 -4.03 -1.79 17.31
C PRO A 151 -3.71 -1.47 18.77
N GLY A 152 -3.95 -0.22 19.20
CA GLY A 152 -3.91 0.16 20.62
C GLY A 152 -2.57 0.64 21.20
N GLN A 153 -1.74 1.35 20.43
CA GLN A 153 -0.74 2.28 21.01
C GLN A 153 -1.31 3.69 21.14
#